data_AF-A0A5N1LDU3-F1
#
_entry.id   AF-A0A5N1LDU3-F1
#
_cell.length_a   1.000
_cell.length_b   1.000
_cell.length_c   1.000
_cell.angle_alpha   90.00
_cell.angle_beta   90.00
_cell.angle_gamma   90.00
#
_symmetry.space_group_name_H-M   'P 1'
#
loop_
_entity.id
_entity.type
_entity.pdbx_description
1 polymer ?
#
loop_
_entity_poly.entity_id
_entity_poly.type
_entity_poly.pdbx_seq_one_letter_code
_entity_poly.pdbx_strand_id
1 'polypeptide(L)'
;MTDETVHESQETRSRRGIASYFRRLANRLSRGEPAPADEEQTVTVTPPAESEFEVEVEQEDGTVTLEIDMQWDEDEGEVATDVAASKATFEVYEDNAEQYRWRLVHDNGNIIADSGEGYASKQKAEQGLESVKSNAPGAYVVDESKDDDGVVEEGGSKATFELFKDSEGKARWRLRHDNGEIIADCGQGYASKQKAKQGLQSVKTNARGAPVEEGE
;
A
#
# COMPACT_ATOMS: atom_id res chain seq x y z
N MET A 1 27.11 24.58 5.35
CA MET A 1 26.44 23.28 5.16
C MET A 1 26.31 23.14 3.66
N THR A 2 26.88 22.10 3.06
CA THR A 2 26.65 21.80 1.64
C THR A 2 25.22 21.35 1.48
N ASP A 3 24.47 21.93 0.54
CA ASP A 3 23.18 21.39 0.10
C ASP A 3 23.40 19.95 -0.36
N GLU A 4 22.98 18.98 0.46
CA GLU A 4 23.06 17.56 0.16
C GLU A 4 21.64 17.04 -0.03
N THR A 5 21.30 16.73 -1.28
CA THR A 5 20.02 16.10 -1.62
C THR A 5 20.01 14.65 -1.10
N VAL A 6 19.17 14.37 -0.10
CA VAL A 6 19.04 13.02 0.49
C VAL A 6 18.34 12.04 -0.47
N HIS A 7 17.33 12.51 -1.21
CA HIS A 7 16.60 11.70 -2.18
C HIS A 7 16.03 12.56 -3.31
N GLU A 8 16.07 12.06 -4.54
CA GLU A 8 15.43 12.66 -5.72
C GLU A 8 14.80 11.54 -6.55
N SER A 9 13.53 11.73 -6.94
CA SER A 9 12.87 10.85 -7.91
C SER A 9 11.91 11.63 -8.80
N GLN A 10 11.82 11.22 -10.06
CA GLN A 10 10.92 11.81 -11.04
C GLN A 10 10.19 10.71 -11.81
N GLU A 11 8.86 10.74 -11.79
CA GLU A 11 8.03 9.76 -12.47
C GLU A 11 6.79 10.40 -13.07
N THR A 12 6.43 9.97 -14.29
CA THR A 12 5.12 10.32 -14.87
C THR A 12 4.01 9.46 -14.25
N ARG A 13 3.06 10.12 -13.58
CA ARG A 13 1.94 9.46 -12.93
C ARG A 13 0.61 9.88 -13.55
N SER A 14 -0.35 8.97 -13.55
CA SER A 14 -1.74 9.34 -13.81
C SER A 14 -2.28 10.22 -12.67
N ARG A 15 -3.30 11.05 -12.95
CA ARG A 15 -4.00 11.84 -11.91
C ARG A 15 -4.46 10.98 -10.72
N ARG A 16 -4.88 9.75 -11.00
CA ARG A 16 -5.29 8.78 -9.97
C ARG A 16 -4.11 8.31 -9.11
N GLY A 17 -2.95 8.06 -9.74
CA GLY A 17 -1.71 7.70 -9.05
C GLY A 17 -1.21 8.82 -8.13
N ILE A 18 -1.23 10.07 -8.62
CA ILE A 18 -0.88 11.26 -7.83
C ILE A 18 -1.80 11.39 -6.60
N ALA A 19 -3.12 11.29 -6.80
CA ALA A 19 -4.06 11.36 -5.68
C ALA A 19 -3.86 10.23 -4.65
N SER A 20 -3.51 9.02 -5.11
CA SER A 20 -3.19 7.91 -4.21
C SER A 20 -1.93 8.17 -3.39
N TYR A 21 -0.92 8.80 -3.99
CA TYR A 21 0.30 9.18 -3.30
C TYR A 21 0.02 10.24 -2.23
N PHE A 22 -0.65 11.34 -2.58
CA PHE A 22 -0.99 12.39 -1.61
C PHE A 22 -1.87 11.90 -0.45
N ARG A 23 -2.86 11.02 -0.71
CA ARG A 23 -3.65 10.41 0.37
C ARG A 23 -2.79 9.59 1.32
N ARG A 24 -1.79 8.86 0.82
CA ARG A 24 -0.86 8.09 1.66
C ARG A 24 -0.04 9.02 2.54
N LEU A 25 0.53 10.09 1.98
CA LEU A 25 1.26 11.10 2.73
C LEU A 25 0.37 11.75 3.80
N ALA A 26 -0.79 12.27 3.41
CA ALA A 26 -1.73 12.90 4.33
C ALA A 26 -2.14 11.99 5.50
N ASN A 27 -2.40 10.69 5.23
CA ASN A 27 -2.75 9.73 6.27
C ASN A 27 -1.60 9.50 7.27
N ARG A 28 -0.35 9.42 6.81
CA ARG A 28 0.82 9.22 7.70
C ARG A 28 1.13 10.50 8.48
N LEU A 29 1.16 11.65 7.81
CA LEU A 29 1.35 12.96 8.44
C LEU A 29 0.32 13.23 9.53
N SER A 30 -0.97 12.97 9.27
CA SER A 30 -2.04 13.17 10.27
C SER A 30 -1.89 12.29 11.53
N ARG A 31 -1.07 11.24 11.47
CA ARG A 31 -0.78 10.33 12.59
C ARG A 31 0.60 10.54 13.20
N GLY A 32 1.41 11.44 12.65
CA GLY A 32 2.83 11.58 12.99
C GLY A 32 3.64 10.31 12.68
N GLU A 33 3.20 9.51 11.70
CA GLU A 33 3.95 8.33 11.24
C GLU A 33 4.95 8.75 10.16
N PRO A 34 6.12 8.09 10.04
CA PRO A 34 7.09 8.39 8.99
C PRO A 34 6.45 8.33 7.60
N ALA A 35 6.53 9.42 6.84
CA ALA A 35 5.97 9.55 5.51
C ALA A 35 7.02 9.13 4.46
N PRO A 36 6.68 8.24 3.50
CA PRO A 36 7.64 7.81 2.50
C PRO A 36 7.94 8.94 1.51
N ALA A 37 9.22 9.21 1.28
CA ALA A 37 9.71 10.15 0.28
C ALA A 37 9.96 9.49 -1.09
N ASP A 38 10.00 8.16 -1.11
CA ASP A 38 10.19 7.34 -2.31
C ASP A 38 9.08 6.28 -2.45
N GLU A 39 9.01 5.64 -3.61
CA GLU A 39 7.98 4.64 -3.88
C GLU A 39 8.25 3.26 -3.28
N GLU A 40 9.52 2.93 -3.07
CA GLU A 40 9.95 1.70 -2.42
C GLU A 40 9.79 1.80 -0.89
N GLN A 41 9.50 3.02 -0.38
CA GLN A 41 9.35 3.34 1.04
C GLN A 41 10.60 2.99 1.84
N THR A 42 11.76 3.26 1.25
CA THR A 42 13.09 3.06 1.83
C THR A 42 13.66 4.36 2.41
N VAL A 43 13.13 5.50 1.98
CA VAL A 43 13.42 6.83 2.52
C VAL A 43 12.15 7.35 3.15
N THR A 44 12.21 7.65 4.44
CA THR A 44 11.07 8.19 5.18
C THR A 44 11.42 9.49 5.87
N VAL A 45 10.42 10.35 6.01
CA VAL A 45 10.54 11.66 6.61
C VAL A 45 9.45 11.81 7.67
N THR A 46 9.83 12.24 8.86
CA THR A 46 8.94 12.55 9.98
C THR A 46 9.07 14.04 10.29
N PRO A 47 8.19 14.90 9.74
CA PRO A 47 8.21 16.31 10.05
C PRO A 47 7.69 16.58 11.47
N PRO A 48 8.06 17.71 12.09
CA PRO A 48 7.49 18.16 13.35
C PRO A 48 5.97 18.43 13.25
N ALA A 49 5.34 18.65 14.41
CA ALA A 49 3.89 18.89 14.48
C ALA A 49 3.46 20.19 13.77
N GLU A 50 4.37 21.16 13.64
CA GLU A 50 4.19 22.41 12.90
C GLU A 50 5.41 22.58 11.99
N SER A 51 5.19 22.96 10.73
CA SER A 51 6.26 23.17 9.73
C SER A 51 5.86 24.32 8.82
N GLU A 52 6.84 24.99 8.22
CA GLU A 52 6.59 25.96 7.16
C GLU A 52 6.11 25.19 5.92
N PHE A 53 5.08 25.71 5.25
CA PHE A 53 4.46 25.06 4.10
C PHE A 53 4.20 26.08 3.00
N GLU A 54 4.79 25.86 1.84
CA GLU A 54 4.68 26.72 0.67
C GLU A 54 4.06 25.95 -0.50
N VAL A 55 3.22 26.65 -1.26
CA VAL A 55 2.63 26.11 -2.49
C VAL A 55 2.79 27.14 -3.58
N GLU A 56 3.56 26.81 -4.60
CA GLU A 56 3.81 27.65 -5.76
C GLU A 56 3.19 27.03 -7.02
N VAL A 57 2.64 27.88 -7.89
CA VAL A 57 2.12 27.47 -9.19
C VAL A 57 2.70 28.37 -10.25
N GLU A 58 3.54 27.79 -11.10
CA GLU A 58 4.21 28.49 -12.19
C GLU A 58 3.60 28.14 -13.54
N GLN A 59 3.62 29.11 -14.46
CA GLN A 59 3.25 28.91 -15.86
C GLN A 59 4.30 29.52 -16.77
N GLU A 60 5.11 28.66 -17.40
CA GLU A 60 6.19 29.07 -18.30
C GLU A 60 6.24 28.14 -19.52
N ASP A 61 6.43 28.71 -20.72
CA ASP A 61 6.60 27.97 -21.99
C ASP A 61 5.56 26.88 -22.28
N GLY A 62 4.30 27.11 -21.85
CA GLY A 62 3.20 26.16 -22.04
C GLY A 62 3.21 24.98 -21.06
N THR A 63 4.12 24.99 -20.09
CA THR A 63 4.17 24.07 -18.96
C THR A 63 3.52 24.72 -17.74
N VAL A 64 2.86 23.91 -16.92
CA VAL A 64 2.35 24.32 -15.61
C VAL A 64 3.05 23.46 -14.57
N THR A 65 3.71 24.11 -13.62
CA THR A 65 4.39 23.46 -12.49
C THR A 65 3.61 23.77 -11.22
N LEU A 66 3.37 22.76 -10.40
CA LEU A 66 2.85 22.90 -9.04
C LEU A 66 3.92 22.37 -8.10
N GLU A 67 4.49 23.25 -7.29
CA GLU A 67 5.49 22.93 -6.28
C GLU A 67 4.82 22.98 -4.91
N ILE A 68 5.14 21.98 -4.07
CA ILE A 68 4.59 21.84 -2.73
C ILE A 68 5.77 21.54 -1.83
N ASP A 69 6.16 22.54 -1.05
CA ASP A 69 7.33 22.46 -0.19
C ASP A 69 6.93 22.52 1.27
N MET A 70 7.63 21.74 2.07
CA MET A 70 7.48 21.72 3.52
C MET A 70 8.88 21.78 4.12
N GLN A 71 9.09 22.76 5.00
CA GLN A 71 10.39 23.05 5.58
C GLN A 71 10.30 23.11 7.10
N TRP A 72 11.33 22.59 7.75
CA TRP A 72 11.52 22.62 9.20
C TRP A 72 13.02 22.62 9.51
N ASP A 73 13.37 22.98 10.74
CA ASP A 73 14.74 22.86 11.24
C ASP A 73 15.12 21.39 11.37
N GLU A 74 16.32 21.01 10.91
CA GLU A 74 16.79 19.61 10.86
C GLU A 74 16.66 18.90 12.22
N ASP A 75 16.88 19.61 13.33
CA ASP A 75 16.79 19.08 14.70
C ASP A 75 15.35 18.82 15.18
N GLU A 76 14.33 19.31 14.47
CA GLU A 76 12.92 19.16 14.83
C GLU A 76 12.21 18.01 14.10
N GLY A 77 12.86 17.42 13.09
CA GLY A 77 12.35 16.27 12.34
C GLY A 77 13.33 15.11 12.25
N GLU A 78 12.92 14.06 11.57
CA GLU A 78 13.77 12.89 11.33
C GLU A 78 13.69 12.48 9.84
N VAL A 79 14.85 12.29 9.22
CA VAL A 79 14.97 11.66 7.91
C VAL A 79 15.70 10.34 8.11
N ALA A 80 15.05 9.25 7.73
CA ALA A 80 15.61 7.92 7.88
C ALA A 80 15.75 7.25 6.51
N THR A 81 16.99 6.88 6.17
CA THR A 81 17.34 6.08 4.99
C THR A 81 17.43 4.60 5.38
N ASP A 82 17.17 3.70 4.44
CA ASP A 82 17.31 2.25 4.60
C ASP A 82 16.35 1.60 5.63
N VAL A 83 15.25 2.27 5.97
CA VAL A 83 14.18 1.70 6.80
C VAL A 83 12.96 1.39 5.95
N ALA A 84 12.49 0.14 6.01
CA ALA A 84 11.22 -0.23 5.41
C ALA A 84 10.08 0.41 6.20
N ALA A 85 9.33 1.33 5.59
CA ALA A 85 8.13 1.89 6.23
C ALA A 85 7.00 0.86 6.41
N SER A 86 7.16 -0.34 5.84
CA SER A 86 6.28 -1.49 6.01
C SER A 86 6.56 -2.20 7.32
N LYS A 87 5.50 -2.62 8.01
CA LYS A 87 5.54 -3.51 9.18
C LYS A 87 5.18 -4.95 8.81
N ALA A 88 5.45 -5.33 7.57
CA ALA A 88 5.14 -6.64 7.03
C ALA A 88 6.12 -7.07 5.95
N THR A 89 6.27 -8.39 5.80
CA THR A 89 7.16 -9.07 4.85
C THR A 89 6.35 -10.01 3.96
N PHE A 90 6.62 -10.03 2.66
CA PHE A 90 6.15 -11.09 1.78
C PHE A 90 7.04 -12.32 1.92
N GLU A 91 6.46 -13.45 2.28
CA GLU A 91 7.13 -14.74 2.31
C GLU A 91 6.65 -15.58 1.13
N VAL A 92 7.56 -15.97 0.24
CA VAL A 92 7.30 -16.86 -0.91
C VAL A 92 7.76 -18.26 -0.57
N TYR A 93 6.85 -19.24 -0.61
CA TYR A 93 7.12 -20.61 -0.18
C TYR A 93 6.46 -21.64 -1.11
N GLU A 94 6.93 -22.88 -1.08
CA GLU A 94 6.33 -24.01 -1.78
C GLU A 94 5.46 -24.81 -0.82
N ASP A 95 4.21 -25.09 -1.20
CA ASP A 95 3.28 -25.85 -0.37
C ASP A 95 3.46 -27.37 -0.53
N ASN A 96 2.75 -28.16 0.27
CA ASN A 96 2.80 -29.62 0.22
C ASN A 96 2.29 -30.23 -1.12
N ALA A 97 1.67 -29.41 -1.97
CA ALA A 97 1.21 -29.81 -3.30
C ALA A 97 2.19 -29.36 -4.41
N GLU A 98 3.43 -28.99 -4.03
CA GLU A 98 4.47 -28.51 -4.95
C GLU A 98 4.03 -27.24 -5.72
N GLN A 99 3.13 -26.44 -5.11
CA GLN A 99 2.68 -25.17 -5.66
C GLN A 99 3.32 -24.01 -4.90
N TYR A 100 3.75 -22.99 -5.63
CA TYR A 100 4.31 -21.78 -5.03
C TYR A 100 3.20 -20.87 -4.53
N ARG A 101 3.34 -20.36 -3.32
CA ARG A 101 2.42 -19.39 -2.73
C ARG A 101 3.21 -18.23 -2.17
N TRP A 102 2.50 -17.16 -1.88
CA TRP A 102 3.04 -16.09 -1.06
C TRP A 102 2.05 -15.75 0.06
N ARG A 103 2.58 -15.26 1.17
CA ARG A 103 1.80 -14.65 2.26
C ARG A 103 2.45 -13.34 2.68
N LEU A 104 1.64 -12.34 3.02
CA LEU A 104 2.11 -11.09 3.60
C LEU A 104 1.94 -11.18 5.12
N VAL A 105 3.04 -11.24 5.85
CA VAL A 105 3.09 -11.45 7.29
C VAL A 105 3.46 -10.14 7.97
N HIS A 106 2.59 -9.64 8.85
CA HIS A 106 2.91 -8.48 9.67
C HIS A 106 3.90 -8.87 10.77
N ASP A 107 4.74 -7.94 11.23
CA ASP A 107 5.72 -8.11 12.34
C ASP A 107 5.13 -8.70 13.63
N ASN A 108 3.81 -8.62 13.81
CA ASN A 108 3.12 -9.22 14.97
C ASN A 108 2.78 -10.72 14.74
N GLY A 109 3.24 -11.31 13.65
CA GLY A 109 3.02 -12.70 13.24
C GLY A 109 1.71 -12.97 12.50
N ASN A 110 0.83 -11.98 12.33
CA ASN A 110 -0.43 -12.20 11.62
C ASN A 110 -0.21 -12.18 10.11
N ILE A 111 -0.74 -13.20 9.42
CA ILE A 111 -0.90 -13.17 7.96
C ILE A 111 -2.03 -12.18 7.64
N ILE A 112 -1.70 -11.09 6.95
CA ILE A 112 -2.65 -10.06 6.57
C ILE A 112 -3.13 -10.19 5.13
N ALA A 113 -2.45 -10.96 4.28
CA ALA A 113 -2.90 -11.33 2.94
C ALA A 113 -2.21 -12.61 2.47
N ASP A 114 -2.81 -13.35 1.55
CA ASP A 114 -2.14 -14.44 0.83
C ASP A 114 -2.63 -14.52 -0.62
N SER A 115 -1.97 -15.37 -1.41
CA SER A 115 -2.24 -15.54 -2.84
C SER A 115 -3.60 -16.16 -3.17
N GLY A 116 -4.29 -16.79 -2.20
CA GLY A 116 -5.53 -17.55 -2.36
C GLY A 116 -5.32 -18.88 -3.09
N GLU A 117 -4.57 -18.86 -4.19
CA GLU A 117 -4.27 -20.01 -5.04
C GLU A 117 -2.76 -20.28 -5.11
N GLY A 118 -2.42 -21.51 -5.51
CA GLY A 118 -1.05 -21.93 -5.75
C GLY A 118 -0.61 -21.66 -7.20
N TYR A 119 0.61 -21.16 -7.37
CA TYR A 119 1.25 -20.89 -8.64
C TYR A 119 2.14 -22.04 -9.10
N ALA A 120 2.27 -22.21 -10.41
CA ALA A 120 3.10 -23.25 -11.01
C ALA A 120 4.61 -23.00 -10.92
N SER A 121 5.04 -21.81 -10.49
CA SER A 121 6.46 -21.48 -10.30
C SER A 121 6.64 -20.30 -9.35
N LYS A 122 7.82 -20.22 -8.71
CA LYS A 122 8.21 -19.10 -7.85
C LYS A 122 8.07 -17.75 -8.55
N GLN A 123 8.56 -17.65 -9.79
CA GLN A 123 8.47 -16.43 -10.59
C GLN A 123 7.02 -15.95 -10.79
N LYS A 124 6.05 -16.87 -10.93
CA LYS A 124 4.63 -16.50 -11.06
C LYS A 124 4.07 -16.00 -9.74
N ALA A 125 4.47 -16.60 -8.61
CA ALA A 125 4.10 -16.10 -7.28
C ALA A 125 4.66 -14.69 -7.04
N GLU A 126 5.91 -14.43 -7.43
CA GLU A 126 6.54 -13.12 -7.38
C GLU A 126 5.81 -12.09 -8.28
N GLN A 127 5.40 -12.48 -9.49
CA GLN A 127 4.55 -11.60 -10.31
C GLN A 127 3.20 -11.28 -9.66
N GLY A 128 2.61 -12.27 -8.97
CA GLY A 128 1.39 -12.10 -8.20
C GLY A 128 1.55 -11.06 -7.10
N LEU A 129 2.56 -11.19 -6.24
CA LEU A 129 2.78 -10.24 -5.15
C LEU A 129 3.18 -8.84 -5.65
N GLU A 130 3.92 -8.72 -6.76
CA GLU A 130 4.25 -7.42 -7.37
C GLU A 130 2.98 -6.70 -7.89
N SER A 131 1.98 -7.47 -8.37
CA SER A 131 0.66 -6.92 -8.68
C SER A 131 -0.04 -6.37 -7.44
N VAL A 132 0.10 -7.05 -6.29
CA VAL A 132 -0.44 -6.56 -5.00
C VAL A 132 0.29 -5.30 -4.55
N LYS A 133 1.62 -5.25 -4.58
CA LYS A 133 2.42 -4.05 -4.24
C LYS A 133 1.98 -2.83 -5.04
N SER A 134 1.75 -3.02 -6.33
CA SER A 134 1.35 -1.96 -7.25
C SER A 134 -0.07 -1.49 -7.02
N ASN A 135 -1.00 -2.41 -6.78
CA ASN A 135 -2.43 -2.11 -6.83
C ASN A 135 -3.06 -1.89 -5.45
N ALA A 136 -2.65 -2.62 -4.42
CA ALA A 136 -3.30 -2.58 -3.11
C ALA A 136 -3.35 -1.16 -2.50
N PRO A 137 -2.27 -0.36 -2.46
CA PRO A 137 -2.28 0.93 -1.77
C PRO A 137 -3.33 1.92 -2.31
N GLY A 138 -3.62 1.82 -3.61
CA GLY A 138 -4.59 2.65 -4.30
C GLY A 138 -5.90 1.94 -4.64
N ALA A 139 -6.12 0.69 -4.21
CA ALA A 139 -7.31 -0.05 -4.62
C ALA A 139 -8.59 0.57 -4.05
N TYR A 140 -9.66 0.55 -4.83
CA TYR A 140 -10.99 0.91 -4.32
C TYR A 140 -11.43 -0.10 -3.25
N VAL A 141 -12.44 0.24 -2.45
CA VAL A 141 -13.09 -0.72 -1.57
C VAL A 141 -14.57 -0.76 -1.93
N VAL A 142 -15.10 -1.95 -2.15
CA VAL A 142 -16.51 -2.19 -2.42
C VAL A 142 -17.02 -3.19 -1.40
N ASP A 143 -18.21 -2.93 -0.87
CA ASP A 143 -18.87 -3.83 0.05
C ASP A 143 -19.97 -4.60 -0.67
N GLU A 144 -19.73 -5.88 -0.95
CA GLU A 144 -20.69 -6.79 -1.59
C GLU A 144 -21.58 -7.51 -0.56
N SER A 145 -21.47 -7.20 0.73
CA SER A 145 -22.39 -7.76 1.70
C SER A 145 -23.79 -7.21 1.46
N LYS A 146 -24.82 -8.08 1.61
CA LYS A 146 -26.24 -7.80 1.29
C LYS A 146 -26.88 -6.57 1.97
N ASP A 147 -26.11 -5.82 2.76
CA ASP A 147 -26.57 -4.78 3.65
C ASP A 147 -26.16 -3.35 3.19
N ASP A 148 -25.42 -3.18 2.08
CA ASP A 148 -24.91 -1.86 1.65
C ASP A 148 -24.42 -1.84 0.18
N ASP A 149 -25.16 -1.26 -0.77
CA ASP A 149 -24.68 -1.00 -2.17
C ASP A 149 -23.73 0.22 -2.23
N GLY A 150 -22.87 0.35 -1.23
CA GLY A 150 -21.95 1.48 -1.06
C GLY A 150 -20.65 1.21 -1.80
N VAL A 151 -20.51 1.71 -3.02
CA VAL A 151 -19.17 1.95 -3.59
C VAL A 151 -18.54 3.04 -2.73
N VAL A 152 -17.58 2.68 -1.86
CA VAL A 152 -16.74 3.71 -1.24
C VAL A 152 -15.68 4.08 -2.28
N GLU A 153 -16.02 5.07 -3.09
CA GLU A 153 -15.09 5.64 -4.09
C GLU A 153 -13.95 6.38 -3.40
N GLU A 154 -12.96 5.64 -2.93
CA GLU A 154 -11.60 6.14 -2.77
C GLU A 154 -10.61 5.09 -3.25
N GLY A 155 -10.16 5.27 -4.48
CA GLY A 155 -9.13 4.44 -5.11
C GLY A 155 -8.58 5.11 -6.37
N GLY A 156 -7.41 4.67 -6.81
CA GLY A 156 -6.73 5.16 -8.00
C GLY A 156 -5.95 4.09 -8.75
N SER A 157 -5.94 2.83 -8.29
CA SER A 157 -5.29 1.71 -8.99
C SER A 157 -6.27 0.94 -9.89
N LYS A 158 -5.78 -0.13 -10.52
CA LYS A 158 -6.56 -1.04 -11.37
C LYS A 158 -7.10 -2.24 -10.58
N ALA A 159 -7.34 -2.07 -9.28
CA ALA A 159 -7.88 -3.13 -8.45
C ALA A 159 -8.86 -2.60 -7.42
N THR A 160 -9.70 -3.51 -6.94
CA THR A 160 -10.76 -3.26 -5.97
C THR A 160 -10.73 -4.33 -4.88
N PHE A 161 -10.70 -3.91 -3.62
CA PHE A 161 -11.01 -4.75 -2.49
C PHE A 161 -12.51 -4.98 -2.42
N GLU A 162 -12.94 -6.22 -2.62
CA GLU A 162 -14.34 -6.65 -2.48
C GLU A 162 -14.51 -7.25 -1.08
N LEU A 163 -15.26 -6.59 -0.21
CA LEU A 163 -15.69 -7.10 1.10
C LEU A 163 -16.97 -7.91 0.95
N PHE A 164 -16.99 -9.14 1.46
CA PHE A 164 -18.16 -10.01 1.36
C PHE A 164 -18.32 -10.89 2.61
N LYS A 165 -19.45 -11.59 2.73
CA LYS A 165 -19.67 -12.64 3.74
C LYS A 165 -19.60 -14.00 3.05
N ASP A 166 -18.84 -14.94 3.59
CA ASP A 166 -18.81 -16.31 3.07
C ASP A 166 -20.07 -17.12 3.45
N SER A 167 -20.13 -18.39 3.02
CA SER A 167 -21.26 -19.28 3.31
C SER A 167 -21.45 -19.56 4.80
N GLU A 168 -20.42 -19.36 5.62
CA GLU A 168 -20.46 -19.48 7.09
C GLU A 168 -20.83 -18.15 7.78
N GLY A 169 -21.05 -17.08 6.99
CA GLY A 169 -21.37 -15.75 7.49
C GLY A 169 -20.16 -14.97 8.01
N LYS A 170 -18.94 -15.47 7.83
CA LYS A 170 -17.71 -14.75 8.22
C LYS A 170 -17.40 -13.67 7.21
N ALA A 171 -16.93 -12.53 7.69
CA ALA A 171 -16.53 -11.43 6.80
C ALA A 171 -15.20 -11.77 6.13
N ARG A 172 -15.08 -11.55 4.83
CA ARG A 172 -13.87 -11.76 4.04
C ARG A 172 -13.65 -10.57 3.14
N TRP A 173 -12.43 -10.46 2.63
CA TRP A 173 -12.14 -9.59 1.50
C TRP A 173 -11.27 -10.33 0.49
N ARG A 174 -11.36 -9.89 -0.76
CA ARG A 174 -10.44 -10.28 -1.85
C ARG A 174 -10.07 -9.03 -2.64
N LEU A 175 -8.85 -8.98 -3.16
CA LEU A 175 -8.39 -7.91 -4.05
C LEU A 175 -8.50 -8.40 -5.49
N ARG A 176 -9.41 -7.81 -6.26
CA ARG A 176 -9.64 -8.13 -7.66
C ARG A 176 -9.02 -7.06 -8.54
N HIS A 177 -8.19 -7.47 -9.50
CA HIS A 177 -7.70 -6.59 -10.56
C HIS A 177 -8.78 -6.40 -11.65
N ASP A 178 -8.77 -5.29 -12.37
CA ASP A 178 -9.78 -4.93 -13.40
C ASP A 178 -9.88 -5.95 -14.55
N ASN A 179 -8.86 -6.81 -14.72
CA ASN A 179 -8.88 -7.95 -15.66
C ASN A 179 -9.71 -9.15 -15.16
N GLY A 180 -10.26 -9.09 -13.95
CA GLY A 180 -11.06 -10.13 -13.30
C GLY A 180 -10.29 -11.05 -12.36
N GLU A 181 -8.95 -11.01 -12.37
CA GLU A 181 -8.09 -11.87 -11.54
C GLU A 181 -8.17 -11.49 -10.06
N ILE A 182 -8.24 -12.49 -9.17
CA ILE A 182 -8.05 -12.29 -7.73
C ILE A 182 -6.56 -12.35 -7.47
N ILE A 183 -5.97 -11.22 -7.08
CA ILE A 183 -4.53 -11.11 -6.87
C ILE A 183 -4.13 -11.21 -5.41
N ALA A 184 -5.08 -11.18 -4.46
CA ALA A 184 -4.85 -11.43 -3.05
C ALA A 184 -6.18 -11.73 -2.33
N ASP A 185 -6.15 -12.48 -1.23
CA ASP A 185 -7.27 -12.53 -0.30
C ASP A 185 -6.81 -12.62 1.16
N CYS A 186 -7.77 -12.58 2.08
CA CYS A 186 -7.52 -12.59 3.53
C CYS A 186 -7.14 -13.95 4.14
N GLY A 187 -7.24 -15.05 3.39
CA GLY A 187 -7.00 -16.44 3.80
C GLY A 187 -8.07 -17.02 4.71
N GLN A 188 -8.42 -16.31 5.78
CA GLN A 188 -9.36 -16.72 6.80
C GLN A 188 -10.48 -15.70 7.01
N GLY A 189 -11.65 -16.19 7.41
CA GLY A 189 -12.81 -15.34 7.70
C GLY A 189 -12.66 -14.56 9.00
N TYR A 190 -12.94 -13.26 8.95
CA TYR A 190 -12.98 -12.36 10.11
C TYR A 190 -14.31 -12.47 10.87
N ALA A 191 -14.23 -12.21 12.17
CA ALA A 191 -15.40 -12.17 13.06
C ALA A 191 -16.36 -11.00 12.76
N SER A 192 -15.92 -9.97 12.03
CA SER A 192 -16.79 -8.85 11.64
C SER A 192 -16.28 -8.12 10.40
N LYS A 193 -17.20 -7.40 9.72
CA LYS A 193 -16.90 -6.50 8.58
C LYS A 193 -15.89 -5.41 8.95
N GLN A 194 -15.96 -4.87 10.17
CA GLN A 194 -14.99 -3.88 10.65
C GLN A 194 -13.58 -4.48 10.76
N LYS A 195 -13.44 -5.72 11.24
CA LYS A 195 -12.15 -6.40 11.30
C LYS A 195 -11.60 -6.73 9.91
N ALA A 196 -12.46 -7.13 8.97
CA ALA A 196 -12.06 -7.31 7.57
C ALA A 196 -11.58 -5.99 6.94
N LYS A 197 -12.27 -4.87 7.22
CA LYS A 197 -11.83 -3.52 6.82
C LYS A 197 -10.47 -3.15 7.44
N GLN A 198 -10.22 -3.49 8.69
CA GLN A 198 -8.90 -3.28 9.31
C GLN A 198 -7.82 -4.12 8.61
N GLY A 199 -8.12 -5.38 8.29
CA GLY A 199 -7.22 -6.27 7.55
C GLY A 199 -6.81 -5.70 6.19
N LEU A 200 -7.76 -5.34 5.33
CA LEU A 200 -7.42 -4.77 4.01
C LEU A 200 -6.70 -3.42 4.12
N GLN A 201 -6.99 -2.59 5.13
CA GLN A 201 -6.25 -1.34 5.36
C GLN A 201 -4.79 -1.63 5.75
N SER A 202 -4.54 -2.68 6.53
CA SER A 202 -3.18 -3.14 6.82
C SER A 202 -2.44 -3.53 5.53
N VAL A 203 -3.10 -4.20 4.59
CA VAL A 203 -2.52 -4.53 3.28
C VAL A 203 -2.23 -3.26 2.47
N LYS A 204 -3.15 -2.29 2.43
CA LYS A 204 -2.95 -0.99 1.74
C LYS A 204 -1.71 -0.25 2.23
N THR A 205 -1.47 -0.29 3.54
CA THR A 205 -0.34 0.39 4.18
C THR A 205 0.97 -0.33 3.93
N ASN A 206 0.99 -1.66 4.11
CA ASN A 206 2.24 -2.41 4.21
C ASN A 206 2.71 -3.02 2.88
N ALA A 207 1.80 -3.38 1.97
CA ALA A 207 2.18 -4.19 0.81
C ALA A 207 3.32 -3.57 -0.01
N ARG A 208 3.25 -2.29 -0.36
CA ARG A 208 4.19 -1.70 -1.32
C ARG A 208 5.65 -1.67 -0.86
N GLY A 209 5.90 -1.37 0.42
CA GLY A 209 7.24 -1.32 0.99
C GLY A 209 7.67 -2.63 1.67
N ALA A 210 6.87 -3.69 1.55
CA ALA A 210 7.19 -4.96 2.20
C ALA A 210 8.37 -5.65 1.48
N PRO A 211 9.43 -6.04 2.22
CA PRO A 211 10.49 -6.87 1.67
C PRO A 211 9.93 -8.23 1.23
N VAL A 212 10.67 -8.92 0.37
CA VAL A 212 10.33 -10.26 -0.13
C VAL A 212 11.40 -11.24 0.32
N GLU A 213 10.97 -12.31 0.98
CA GLU A 213 11.83 -13.35 1.54
C GLU A 213 11.36 -14.74 1.08
N GLU A 214 12.28 -15.70 1.08
CA GLU A 214 11.92 -17.11 0.93
C GLU A 214 11.37 -17.62 2.26
N GLY A 215 10.11 -18.06 2.25
CA GLY A 215 9.45 -18.63 3.41
C GLY A 215 9.74 -20.13 3.55
N GLU A 216 9.71 -20.60 4.80
CA GLU A 216 9.70 -22.02 5.15
C GLU A 216 8.29 -22.63 5.06
#